data_AF-A0A9E4B9E0-F1
#
_entry.id   AF-A0A9E4B9E0-F1
#
_cell.length_a   1.000
_cell.length_b   1.000
_cell.length_c   1.000
_cell.angle_alpha   90.00
_cell.angle_beta   90.00
_cell.angle_gamma   90.00
#
_symmetry.space_group_name_H-M   'P 1'
#
loop_
_entity.id
_entity.type
_entity.pdbx_description
1 polymer ?
#
loop_
_entity_poly.entity_id
_entity_poly.type
_entity_poly.pdbx_seq_one_letter_code
_entity_poly.pdbx_strand_id
1 'polypeptide(L)'
;MRATAVIERWPIARPFTTARGTKRTAVVVVAAINDGAFEGRGECVPYPRYGDDPATVAASINDFPGPFDRQELLDALPPGPARNAIDCALWDLEAKRCGRPAWHLAGVAEPIDAVTALTVSLDHPAAMAEQAGANRRRPLLKVKLGSDDVAADIERLHAVRARAPDARLIVDANEGWTLGDLQQFVTPAVDDGVELIEQPLAENDDGGLAGFRSPVPLAADESIRDGSNLTTLAARYQTVNIKLDKTGGLTRALALADEARALGLDIMVGCMVATSLSMAPALLLARHARFVDLDGPELLADDREPGLEYNDGRLSFTAGVWG
;
A
#
# COMPACT_ATOMS: atom_id res chain seq x y z
N MET A 1 -15.55 26.60 -0.96
CA MET A 1 -14.98 25.33 -1.44
C MET A 1 -16.00 24.25 -1.20
N ARG A 2 -16.04 23.22 -2.05
CA ARG A 2 -16.89 22.05 -1.88
C ARG A 2 -16.11 20.82 -2.35
N ALA A 3 -16.25 19.71 -1.64
CA ALA A 3 -15.78 18.41 -2.09
C ALA A 3 -16.86 17.72 -2.93
N THR A 4 -16.45 17.09 -4.02
CA THR A 4 -17.27 16.17 -4.80
C THR A 4 -16.57 14.83 -4.91
N ALA A 5 -17.34 13.74 -5.06
CA ALA A 5 -16.80 12.41 -5.23
C ALA A 5 -17.37 11.70 -6.46
N VAL A 6 -16.51 10.96 -7.15
CA VAL A 6 -16.87 10.08 -8.28
C VAL A 6 -16.35 8.67 -7.99
N ILE A 7 -17.20 7.67 -8.19
CA ILE A 7 -16.80 6.26 -8.11
C ILE A 7 -16.37 5.83 -9.50
N GLU A 8 -15.14 5.34 -9.63
CA GLU A 8 -14.58 4.84 -10.88
C GLU A 8 -14.27 3.35 -10.77
N ARG A 9 -14.27 2.66 -11.91
CA ARG A 9 -14.03 1.21 -12.01
C ARG A 9 -12.96 0.95 -13.05
N TRP A 10 -11.86 0.33 -12.63
CA TRP A 10 -10.69 0.06 -13.45
C TRP A 10 -10.51 -1.45 -13.61
N PRO A 11 -10.54 -1.99 -14.84
CA PRO A 11 -10.27 -3.42 -15.06
C PRO A 11 -8.86 -3.79 -14.60
N ILE A 12 -8.71 -4.95 -13.95
CA ILE A 12 -7.40 -5.51 -13.59
C ILE A 12 -6.95 -6.43 -14.74
N ALA A 13 -5.71 -6.27 -15.22
CA ALA A 13 -5.19 -6.97 -16.40
C ALA A 13 -5.25 -8.50 -16.27
N ARG A 14 -5.04 -9.00 -15.04
CA ARG A 14 -5.16 -10.41 -14.67
C ARG A 14 -5.86 -10.51 -13.31
N PRO A 15 -6.58 -11.60 -12.99
CA PRO A 15 -7.20 -11.75 -11.68
C PRO A 15 -6.16 -11.58 -10.56
N PHE A 16 -6.41 -10.63 -9.65
CA PHE A 16 -5.55 -10.37 -8.50
C PHE A 16 -6.05 -11.16 -7.30
N THR A 17 -5.29 -12.15 -6.84
CA THR A 17 -5.70 -13.06 -5.77
C THR A 17 -4.81 -12.92 -4.55
N THR A 18 -5.45 -12.89 -3.38
CA THR A 18 -4.84 -12.94 -2.05
C THR A 18 -5.50 -14.07 -1.25
N ALA A 19 -5.03 -14.35 -0.04
CA ALA A 19 -5.69 -15.30 0.87
C ALA A 19 -7.19 -15.03 1.09
N ARG A 20 -7.64 -13.77 0.95
CA ARG A 20 -9.03 -13.34 1.14
C ARG A 20 -9.91 -13.42 -0.11
N GLY A 21 -9.34 -13.78 -1.26
CA GLY A 21 -10.08 -13.95 -2.51
C GLY A 21 -9.51 -13.14 -3.68
N THR A 22 -10.26 -13.19 -4.78
CA THR A 22 -9.84 -12.72 -6.11
C THR A 22 -10.61 -11.46 -6.54
N LYS A 23 -9.90 -10.46 -7.07
CA LYS A 23 -10.46 -9.26 -7.68
C LYS A 23 -10.18 -9.24 -9.20
N ARG A 24 -11.14 -8.70 -9.96
CA ARG A 24 -11.02 -8.45 -11.41
C ARG A 24 -11.20 -6.98 -11.78
N THR A 25 -11.56 -6.15 -10.81
CA THR A 25 -11.83 -4.73 -10.99
C THR A 25 -11.39 -4.00 -9.73
N ALA A 26 -10.62 -2.93 -9.89
CA ALA A 26 -10.35 -1.96 -8.86
C ALA A 26 -11.50 -0.94 -8.84
N VAL A 27 -12.11 -0.73 -7.68
CA VAL A 27 -13.16 0.27 -7.49
C VAL A 27 -12.57 1.36 -6.62
N VAL A 28 -12.44 2.56 -7.17
CA VAL A 28 -11.80 3.70 -6.51
C VAL A 28 -12.82 4.81 -6.34
N VAL A 29 -12.60 5.68 -5.35
CA VAL A 29 -13.38 6.92 -5.17
C VAL A 29 -12.43 8.10 -5.30
N VAL A 30 -12.75 9.01 -6.22
CA VAL A 30 -11.96 10.21 -6.49
C VAL A 30 -12.66 11.40 -5.88
N ALA A 31 -12.00 12.08 -4.95
CA ALA A 31 -12.42 13.39 -4.45
C ALA A 31 -11.86 14.49 -5.35
N ALA A 32 -12.66 15.52 -5.58
CA ALA A 32 -12.23 16.79 -6.14
C ALA A 32 -12.65 17.95 -5.23
N ILE A 33 -11.73 18.89 -4.98
CA ILE A 33 -12.00 20.09 -4.18
C ILE A 33 -11.69 21.31 -5.05
N ASN A 34 -12.72 22.10 -5.31
CA ASN A 34 -12.64 23.29 -6.15
C ASN A 34 -12.86 24.56 -5.32
N ASP A 35 -12.06 25.58 -5.57
CA ASP A 35 -12.13 26.88 -4.89
C ASP A 35 -12.53 28.06 -5.80
N GLY A 36 -12.83 27.77 -7.07
CA GLY A 36 -13.15 28.72 -8.12
C GLY A 36 -12.00 28.96 -9.11
N ALA A 37 -10.74 28.86 -8.68
CA ALA A 37 -9.56 29.11 -9.51
C ALA A 37 -8.73 27.84 -9.75
N PHE A 38 -8.65 26.96 -8.76
CA PHE A 38 -7.88 25.73 -8.78
C PHE A 38 -8.75 24.56 -8.32
N GLU A 39 -8.33 23.36 -8.74
CA GLU A 39 -8.94 22.10 -8.34
C GLU A 39 -7.86 21.11 -7.92
N GLY A 40 -8.00 20.59 -6.71
CA GLY A 40 -7.19 19.49 -6.21
C GLY A 40 -7.96 18.17 -6.25
N ARG A 41 -7.25 17.08 -6.49
CA ARG A 41 -7.81 15.72 -6.61
C ARG A 41 -7.10 14.76 -5.67
N GLY A 42 -7.83 13.78 -5.18
CA GLY A 42 -7.29 12.68 -4.38
C GLY A 42 -8.07 11.40 -4.64
N GLU A 43 -7.38 10.26 -4.60
CA GLU A 43 -7.98 8.95 -4.85
C GLU A 43 -7.83 8.06 -3.62
N CYS A 44 -8.90 7.34 -3.30
CA CYS A 44 -8.89 6.30 -2.28
C CYS A 44 -9.52 5.00 -2.78
N VAL A 45 -9.21 3.91 -2.09
CA VAL A 45 -9.79 2.59 -2.33
C VAL A 45 -10.57 2.12 -1.09
N PRO A 46 -11.91 2.14 -1.14
CA PRO A 46 -12.74 1.50 -0.12
C PRO A 46 -12.38 0.02 -0.01
N TYR A 47 -12.08 -0.45 1.21
CA TYR A 47 -11.65 -1.83 1.47
C TYR A 47 -12.64 -2.57 2.37
N PRO A 48 -13.42 -3.54 1.85
CA PRO A 48 -14.47 -4.24 2.63
C PRO A 48 -13.96 -4.93 3.90
N ARG A 49 -12.69 -5.35 3.94
CA ARG A 49 -12.05 -5.92 5.14
C ARG A 49 -12.02 -4.94 6.33
N TYR A 50 -12.10 -3.63 6.07
CA TYR A 50 -12.20 -2.58 7.07
C TYR A 50 -13.62 -2.02 7.24
N GLY A 51 -14.61 -2.60 6.55
CA GLY A 51 -16.01 -2.18 6.61
C GLY A 51 -16.39 -1.07 5.63
N ASP A 52 -15.49 -0.70 4.70
CA ASP A 52 -15.76 0.38 3.75
C ASP A 52 -16.64 -0.10 2.58
N ASP A 53 -17.56 0.76 2.15
CA ASP A 53 -18.35 0.60 0.92
C ASP A 53 -18.18 1.83 0.01
N PRO A 54 -17.96 1.68 -1.31
CA PRO A 54 -17.75 2.81 -2.21
C PRO A 54 -18.85 3.87 -2.22
N ALA A 55 -20.12 3.49 -2.09
CA ALA A 55 -21.21 4.46 -2.07
C ALA A 55 -21.21 5.26 -0.76
N THR A 56 -20.97 4.59 0.38
CA THR A 56 -20.87 5.27 1.68
C THR A 56 -19.66 6.20 1.76
N VAL A 57 -18.51 5.79 1.21
CA VAL A 57 -17.30 6.62 1.13
C VAL A 57 -17.53 7.85 0.25
N ALA A 58 -18.13 7.67 -0.94
CA ALA A 58 -18.46 8.78 -1.81
C ALA A 58 -19.48 9.75 -1.18
N ALA A 59 -20.49 9.24 -0.47
CA ALA A 59 -21.44 10.07 0.27
C ALA A 59 -20.73 10.88 1.37
N SER A 60 -19.85 10.24 2.16
CA SER A 60 -19.06 10.92 3.19
C SER A 60 -18.22 12.07 2.63
N ILE A 61 -17.70 11.95 1.40
CA ILE A 61 -16.93 13.02 0.75
C ILE A 61 -17.86 14.14 0.24
N ASN A 62 -18.97 13.79 -0.42
CA ASN A 62 -19.92 14.76 -0.97
C ASN A 62 -20.61 15.61 0.12
N ASP A 63 -20.87 15.00 1.28
CA ASP A 63 -21.55 15.61 2.42
C ASP A 63 -20.60 16.30 3.39
N PHE A 64 -19.27 16.21 3.16
CA PHE A 64 -18.28 16.84 4.03
C PHE A 64 -18.40 18.38 3.96
N PRO A 65 -18.80 19.06 5.04
CA PRO A 65 -19.05 20.50 5.03
C PRO A 65 -17.76 21.34 5.15
N GLY A 66 -16.61 20.67 5.31
CA GLY A 66 -15.38 21.27 5.81
C GLY A 66 -15.15 20.93 7.29
N PRO A 67 -14.05 21.40 7.88
CA PRO A 67 -13.11 22.37 7.32
C PRO A 67 -12.27 21.83 6.15
N PHE A 68 -11.90 22.71 5.22
CA PHE A 68 -11.00 22.40 4.09
C PHE A 68 -9.56 22.80 4.44
N ASP A 69 -9.07 22.25 5.56
CA ASP A 69 -7.71 22.40 6.08
C ASP A 69 -7.19 21.00 6.46
N ARG A 70 -5.96 20.67 6.09
CA ARG A 70 -5.41 19.31 6.25
C ARG A 70 -5.27 18.90 7.71
N GLN A 71 -4.97 19.83 8.60
CA GLN A 71 -4.79 19.52 10.02
C GLN A 71 -6.12 19.38 10.72
N GLU A 72 -7.06 20.29 10.47
CA GLU A 72 -8.41 20.22 11.05
C GLU A 72 -9.20 19.01 10.51
N LEU A 73 -8.89 18.56 9.28
CA LEU A 73 -9.47 17.35 8.68
C LEU A 73 -9.20 16.09 9.51
N LEU A 74 -8.06 16.01 10.20
CA LEU A 74 -7.70 14.84 11.01
C LEU A 74 -8.67 14.62 12.18
N ASP A 75 -9.23 15.70 12.73
CA ASP A 75 -10.23 15.67 13.78
C ASP A 75 -11.66 15.57 13.22
N ALA A 76 -11.88 16.11 12.02
CA ALA A 76 -13.20 16.15 11.39
C ALA A 76 -13.65 14.81 10.78
N LEU A 77 -12.71 13.97 10.33
CA LEU A 77 -12.99 12.64 9.78
C LEU A 77 -12.09 11.58 10.43
N PRO A 78 -12.61 10.36 10.66
CA PRO A 78 -11.80 9.26 11.12
C PRO A 78 -10.77 8.84 10.05
N PRO A 79 -9.69 8.13 10.43
CA PRO A 79 -8.81 7.47 9.48
C PRO A 79 -9.60 6.53 8.57
N GLY A 80 -9.30 6.56 7.27
CA GLY A 80 -9.98 5.75 6.27
C GLY A 80 -10.00 6.39 4.89
N PRO A 81 -10.60 5.71 3.90
CA PRO A 81 -10.56 6.11 2.49
C PRO A 81 -11.19 7.49 2.22
N ALA A 82 -12.28 7.85 2.91
CA ALA A 82 -12.90 9.18 2.72
C ALA A 82 -11.94 10.32 3.11
N ARG A 83 -11.28 10.18 4.26
CA ARG A 83 -10.27 11.15 4.71
C ARG A 83 -9.06 11.17 3.80
N ASN A 84 -8.62 9.99 3.32
CA ASN A 84 -7.52 9.88 2.37
C ASN A 84 -7.76 10.73 1.10
N ALA A 85 -8.92 10.54 0.46
CA ALA A 85 -9.24 11.25 -0.77
C ALA A 85 -9.31 12.77 -0.56
N ILE A 86 -9.92 13.23 0.54
CA ILE A 86 -10.00 14.67 0.85
C ILE A 86 -8.63 15.25 1.20
N ASP A 87 -7.84 14.57 2.05
CA ASP A 87 -6.51 15.02 2.45
C ASP A 87 -5.60 15.18 1.23
N CYS A 88 -5.55 14.17 0.36
CA CYS A 88 -4.75 14.21 -0.86
C CYS A 88 -5.27 15.27 -1.85
N ALA A 89 -6.59 15.51 -1.92
CA ALA A 89 -7.14 16.60 -2.73
C ALA A 89 -6.77 17.99 -2.18
N LEU A 90 -6.68 18.16 -0.86
CA LEU A 90 -6.23 19.41 -0.25
C LEU A 90 -4.75 19.68 -0.53
N TRP A 91 -3.90 18.66 -0.40
CA TRP A 91 -2.48 18.75 -0.79
C TRP A 91 -2.29 19.20 -2.24
N ASP A 92 -3.00 18.57 -3.18
CA ASP A 92 -2.95 18.91 -4.60
C ASP A 92 -3.46 20.33 -4.88
N LEU A 93 -4.56 20.74 -4.22
CA LEU A 93 -5.12 22.08 -4.34
C LEU A 93 -4.14 23.15 -3.84
N GLU A 94 -3.51 22.92 -2.67
CA GLU A 94 -2.52 23.83 -2.09
C GLU A 94 -1.28 23.95 -2.98
N ALA A 95 -0.77 22.84 -3.52
CA ALA A 95 0.35 22.82 -4.44
C ALA A 95 0.08 23.70 -5.67
N LYS A 96 -1.10 23.52 -6.29
CA LYS A 96 -1.55 24.32 -7.44
C LYS A 96 -1.73 25.80 -7.12
N ARG A 97 -2.33 26.12 -5.97
CA ARG A 97 -2.55 27.51 -5.52
C ARG A 97 -1.26 28.29 -5.37
N CYS A 98 -0.25 27.68 -4.75
CA CYS A 98 1.00 28.37 -4.45
C CYS A 98 2.09 28.17 -5.51
N GLY A 99 1.83 27.32 -6.52
CA GLY A 99 2.80 26.99 -7.57
C GLY A 99 4.04 26.27 -7.03
N ARG A 100 3.93 25.55 -5.91
CA ARG A 100 5.01 24.75 -5.32
C ARG A 100 4.56 23.30 -5.24
N PRO A 101 5.44 22.33 -5.56
CA PRO A 101 5.04 20.93 -5.56
C PRO A 101 4.72 20.43 -4.15
N ALA A 102 3.84 19.44 -4.02
CA ALA A 102 3.36 18.92 -2.75
C ALA A 102 4.50 18.43 -1.83
N TRP A 103 5.55 17.81 -2.38
CA TRP A 103 6.72 17.40 -1.60
C TRP A 103 7.43 18.57 -0.90
N HIS A 104 7.46 19.73 -1.56
CA HIS A 104 8.06 20.93 -1.01
C HIS A 104 7.17 21.54 0.08
N LEU A 105 5.84 21.46 -0.07
CA LEU A 105 4.89 21.85 0.97
C LEU A 105 4.95 20.89 2.18
N ALA A 106 5.21 19.62 1.94
CA ALA A 106 5.37 18.60 2.98
C ALA A 106 6.69 18.69 3.74
N GLY A 107 7.62 19.54 3.28
CA GLY A 107 8.95 19.65 3.88
C GLY A 107 9.78 18.37 3.73
N VAL A 108 9.43 17.50 2.77
CA VAL A 108 10.20 16.30 2.44
C VAL A 108 11.12 16.57 1.26
N ALA A 109 12.14 15.73 1.09
CA ALA A 109 13.03 15.82 -0.05
C ALA A 109 12.28 15.51 -1.36
N GLU A 110 12.72 16.14 -2.45
CA GLU A 110 12.21 15.87 -3.79
C GLU A 110 12.18 14.35 -4.08
N PRO A 111 11.07 13.80 -4.61
CA PRO A 111 10.96 12.38 -4.92
C PRO A 111 12.09 11.90 -5.83
N ILE A 112 12.48 10.65 -5.63
CA ILE A 112 13.41 9.93 -6.52
C ILE A 112 12.71 8.72 -7.09
N ASP A 113 13.27 8.20 -8.18
CA ASP A 113 12.94 6.88 -8.67
C ASP A 113 13.04 5.87 -7.54
N ALA A 114 11.92 5.21 -7.24
CA ALA A 114 11.83 4.17 -6.23
C ALA A 114 11.79 2.81 -6.91
N VAL A 115 12.46 1.82 -6.34
CA VAL A 115 12.20 0.42 -6.70
C VAL A 115 10.88 0.02 -6.05
N THR A 116 9.85 -0.22 -6.86
CA THR A 116 8.59 -0.79 -6.39
C THR A 116 8.60 -2.31 -6.59
N ALA A 117 8.00 -3.04 -5.65
CA ALA A 117 7.67 -4.44 -5.84
C ALA A 117 6.71 -4.58 -7.04
N LEU A 118 6.69 -5.76 -7.66
CA LEU A 118 5.54 -6.22 -8.43
C LEU A 118 4.95 -7.45 -7.73
N THR A 119 3.64 -7.44 -7.53
CA THR A 119 2.94 -8.54 -6.88
C THR A 119 2.74 -9.73 -7.81
N VAL A 120 3.21 -10.90 -7.37
CA VAL A 120 2.85 -12.22 -7.88
C VAL A 120 1.58 -12.67 -7.15
N SER A 121 0.48 -12.76 -7.88
CA SER A 121 -0.82 -13.14 -7.32
C SER A 121 -0.83 -14.61 -6.89
N LEU A 122 -1.54 -14.89 -5.80
CA LEU A 122 -1.69 -16.23 -5.23
C LEU A 122 -2.41 -17.16 -6.22
N ASP A 123 -1.78 -18.30 -6.51
CA ASP A 123 -2.31 -19.33 -7.42
C ASP A 123 -1.63 -20.69 -7.09
N HIS A 124 -1.82 -21.69 -7.94
CA HIS A 124 -1.02 -22.91 -7.92
C HIS A 124 0.46 -22.61 -8.22
N PRO A 125 1.41 -23.42 -7.68
CA PRO A 125 2.84 -23.18 -7.82
C PRO A 125 3.30 -22.94 -9.26
N ALA A 126 2.80 -23.71 -10.24
CA ALA A 126 3.17 -23.55 -11.65
C ALA A 126 2.76 -22.18 -12.22
N ALA A 127 1.56 -21.69 -11.91
CA ALA A 127 1.07 -20.40 -12.39
C ALA A 127 1.82 -19.23 -11.72
N MET A 128 2.14 -19.34 -10.43
CA MET A 128 2.98 -18.35 -9.74
C MET A 128 4.41 -18.32 -10.30
N ALA A 129 4.97 -19.49 -10.63
CA ALA A 129 6.27 -19.61 -11.27
C ALA A 129 6.29 -18.97 -12.67
N GLU A 130 5.22 -19.10 -13.45
CA GLU A 130 5.07 -18.41 -14.74
C GLU A 130 4.99 -16.89 -14.57
N GLN A 131 4.19 -16.39 -13.62
CA GLN A 131 4.11 -14.97 -13.29
C GLN A 131 5.48 -14.39 -12.88
N ALA A 132 6.19 -15.09 -11.99
CA ALA A 132 7.54 -14.71 -11.55
C ALA A 132 8.54 -14.75 -12.71
N GLY A 133 8.50 -15.80 -13.54
CA GLY A 133 9.38 -15.95 -14.70
C GLY A 133 9.20 -14.85 -15.74
N ALA A 134 7.95 -14.41 -15.98
CA ALA A 134 7.65 -13.27 -16.85
C ALA A 134 8.23 -11.95 -16.31
N ASN A 135 8.38 -11.84 -14.98
CA ASN A 135 8.85 -10.64 -14.29
C ASN A 135 10.24 -10.79 -13.66
N ARG A 136 11.00 -11.83 -14.01
CA ARG A 136 12.29 -12.18 -13.39
C ARG A 136 13.38 -11.11 -13.45
N ARG A 137 13.22 -10.11 -14.33
CA ARG A 137 14.13 -8.97 -14.48
C ARG A 137 13.83 -7.82 -13.52
N ARG A 138 12.65 -7.84 -12.88
CA ARG A 138 12.28 -6.84 -11.90
C ARG A 138 13.16 -7.01 -10.64
N PRO A 139 13.58 -5.91 -10.02
CA PRO A 139 14.46 -5.94 -8.86
C PRO A 139 13.80 -6.52 -7.61
N LEU A 140 12.47 -6.41 -7.48
CA LEU A 140 11.71 -6.82 -6.30
C LEU A 140 10.37 -7.44 -6.71
N LEU A 141 10.06 -8.63 -6.19
CA LEU A 141 8.77 -9.28 -6.33
C LEU A 141 8.11 -9.46 -4.95
N LYS A 142 6.82 -9.21 -4.87
CA LYS A 142 5.98 -9.49 -3.70
C LYS A 142 5.13 -10.73 -3.94
N VAL A 143 5.31 -11.78 -3.15
CA VAL A 143 4.63 -13.07 -3.36
C VAL A 143 3.47 -13.20 -2.40
N LYS A 144 2.25 -13.30 -2.94
CA LYS A 144 1.04 -13.56 -2.13
C LYS A 144 0.98 -15.04 -1.74
N LEU A 145 0.81 -15.29 -0.44
CA LEU A 145 0.71 -16.62 0.19
C LEU A 145 -0.48 -16.60 1.18
N GLY A 146 -0.54 -17.56 2.10
CA GLY A 146 -1.52 -17.59 3.18
C GLY A 146 -2.81 -18.32 2.82
N SER A 147 -2.78 -19.25 1.86
CA SER A 147 -3.92 -20.11 1.56
C SER A 147 -3.56 -21.58 1.64
N ASP A 148 -4.57 -22.41 1.91
CA ASP A 148 -4.44 -23.85 2.10
C ASP A 148 -3.63 -24.17 3.38
N ASP A 149 -2.45 -24.78 3.25
CA ASP A 149 -1.54 -25.06 4.34
C ASP A 149 -0.14 -24.51 4.05
N VAL A 150 0.69 -24.42 5.10
CA VAL A 150 2.05 -23.88 4.98
C VAL A 150 2.93 -24.68 4.02
N ALA A 151 2.70 -25.98 3.83
CA ALA A 151 3.49 -26.80 2.92
C ALA A 151 3.23 -26.41 1.46
N ALA A 152 1.98 -26.12 1.11
CA ALA A 152 1.62 -25.58 -0.20
C ALA A 152 2.25 -24.19 -0.45
N ASP A 153 2.29 -23.32 0.57
CA ASP A 153 2.94 -22.02 0.47
C ASP A 153 4.47 -22.12 0.30
N ILE A 154 5.11 -23.10 0.95
CA ILE A 154 6.52 -23.41 0.74
C ILE A 154 6.77 -23.89 -0.70
N GLU A 155 5.89 -24.74 -1.25
CA GLU A 155 5.99 -25.18 -2.66
C GLU A 155 5.85 -23.99 -3.63
N ARG A 156 4.90 -23.08 -3.38
CA ARG A 156 4.73 -21.84 -4.15
C ARG A 156 5.99 -20.98 -4.11
N LEU A 157 6.58 -20.78 -2.93
CA LEU A 157 7.79 -19.98 -2.76
C LEU A 157 8.96 -20.56 -3.56
N HIS A 158 9.22 -21.87 -3.44
CA HIS A 158 10.27 -22.55 -4.19
C HIS A 158 10.06 -22.43 -5.71
N ALA A 159 8.82 -22.58 -6.18
CA ALA A 159 8.49 -22.47 -7.59
C ALA A 159 8.73 -21.04 -8.13
N VAL A 160 8.40 -20.01 -7.34
CA VAL A 160 8.69 -18.61 -7.66
C VAL A 160 10.20 -18.35 -7.69
N ARG A 161 10.94 -18.76 -6.64
CA ARG A 161 12.39 -18.58 -6.55
C ARG A 161 13.12 -19.25 -7.71
N ALA A 162 12.70 -20.46 -8.11
CA ALA A 162 13.28 -21.17 -9.26
C ALA A 162 13.15 -20.41 -10.59
N ARG A 163 12.13 -19.56 -10.75
CA ARG A 163 11.88 -18.80 -11.98
C ARG A 163 12.38 -17.35 -11.94
N ALA A 164 12.60 -16.81 -10.74
CA ALA A 164 13.17 -15.50 -10.50
C ALA A 164 14.35 -15.59 -9.50
N PRO A 165 15.45 -16.27 -9.86
CA PRO A 165 16.55 -16.57 -8.93
C PRO A 165 17.26 -15.31 -8.40
N ASP A 166 17.30 -14.24 -9.19
CA ASP A 166 18.03 -13.01 -8.86
C ASP A 166 17.14 -11.90 -8.27
N ALA A 167 15.81 -12.07 -8.29
CA ALA A 167 14.89 -11.07 -7.76
C ALA A 167 14.95 -11.06 -6.23
N ARG A 168 14.88 -9.87 -5.63
CA ARG A 168 14.59 -9.75 -4.20
C ARG A 168 13.16 -10.20 -3.96
N LEU A 169 12.91 -10.94 -2.89
CA LEU A 169 11.58 -11.45 -2.57
C LEU A 169 11.10 -10.89 -1.23
N ILE A 170 9.86 -10.42 -1.22
CA ILE A 170 9.07 -10.24 -0.01
C ILE A 170 7.80 -11.09 -0.14
N VAL A 171 7.26 -11.56 0.97
CA VAL A 171 6.03 -12.37 0.96
C VAL A 171 4.95 -11.73 1.80
N ASP A 172 3.70 -11.98 1.46
CA ASP A 172 2.55 -11.45 2.19
C ASP A 172 1.48 -12.54 2.30
N ALA A 173 1.23 -12.97 3.55
CA ALA A 173 0.26 -14.00 3.85
C ALA A 173 -1.16 -13.46 4.09
N ASN A 174 -1.32 -12.14 4.17
CA ASN A 174 -2.61 -11.48 4.36
C ASN A 174 -3.46 -12.13 5.47
N GLU A 175 -2.86 -12.32 6.65
CA GLU A 175 -3.47 -12.94 7.84
C GLU A 175 -3.70 -14.46 7.76
N GLY A 176 -3.17 -15.13 6.73
CA GLY A 176 -3.48 -16.51 6.41
C GLY A 176 -2.77 -17.59 7.25
N TRP A 177 -1.81 -17.23 8.10
CA TRP A 177 -1.03 -18.19 8.88
C TRP A 177 -1.32 -18.13 10.38
N THR A 178 -1.16 -19.28 11.03
CA THR A 178 -0.98 -19.33 12.49
C THR A 178 0.49 -19.09 12.87
N LEU A 179 0.77 -18.90 14.17
CA LEU A 179 2.15 -18.86 14.65
C LEU A 179 2.92 -20.15 14.33
N GLY A 180 2.25 -21.32 14.37
CA GLY A 180 2.87 -22.61 14.05
C GLY A 180 3.22 -22.75 12.58
N ASP A 181 2.40 -22.19 11.69
CA ASP A 181 2.70 -22.12 10.25
C ASP A 181 3.90 -21.20 10.00
N LEU A 182 3.90 -20.01 10.60
CA LEU A 182 5.03 -19.08 10.50
C LEU A 182 6.34 -19.75 10.95
N GLN A 183 6.33 -20.49 12.07
CA GLN A 183 7.50 -21.23 12.57
C GLN A 183 8.02 -22.27 11.58
N GLN A 184 7.14 -22.90 10.79
CA GLN A 184 7.54 -23.84 9.74
C GLN A 184 8.06 -23.11 8.49
N PHE A 185 7.49 -21.94 8.17
CA PHE A 185 7.80 -21.17 6.97
C PHE A 185 9.15 -20.42 7.05
N VAL A 186 9.58 -19.99 8.23
CA VAL A 186 10.78 -19.12 8.35
C VAL A 186 12.08 -19.77 7.83
N THR A 187 12.22 -21.10 7.90
CA THR A 187 13.43 -21.78 7.38
C THR A 187 13.45 -21.76 5.85
N PRO A 188 12.41 -22.25 5.14
CA PRO A 188 12.29 -22.07 3.69
C PRO A 188 12.41 -20.63 3.23
N ALA A 189 11.85 -19.68 3.98
CA ALA A 189 11.97 -18.26 3.67
C ALA A 189 13.43 -17.77 3.65
N VAL A 190 14.25 -18.22 4.62
CA VAL A 190 15.69 -17.90 4.64
C VAL A 190 16.42 -18.58 3.49
N ASP A 191 16.16 -19.86 3.25
CA ASP A 191 16.82 -20.63 2.18
C ASP A 191 16.57 -20.02 0.79
N ASP A 192 15.35 -19.52 0.57
CA ASP A 192 14.96 -18.82 -0.66
C ASP A 192 15.21 -17.30 -0.61
N GLY A 193 15.93 -16.79 0.39
CA GLY A 193 16.35 -15.39 0.44
C GLY A 193 15.21 -14.37 0.49
N VAL A 194 14.13 -14.68 1.21
CA VAL A 194 13.04 -13.74 1.50
C VAL A 194 13.54 -12.66 2.45
N GLU A 195 13.28 -11.40 2.09
CA GLU A 195 13.75 -10.22 2.83
C GLU A 195 12.72 -9.67 3.82
N LEU A 196 11.44 -10.01 3.67
CA LEU A 196 10.33 -9.53 4.51
C LEU A 196 9.14 -10.49 4.46
N ILE A 197 8.48 -10.71 5.61
CA ILE A 197 7.20 -11.43 5.72
C ILE A 197 6.15 -10.44 6.22
N GLU A 198 5.16 -10.13 5.39
CA GLU A 198 4.07 -9.19 5.68
C GLU A 198 2.82 -9.93 6.21
N GLN A 199 2.27 -9.36 7.28
CA GLN A 199 1.07 -9.79 8.00
C GLN A 199 0.87 -11.32 8.02
N PRO A 200 1.76 -12.07 8.69
CA PRO A 200 1.63 -13.52 8.75
C PRO A 200 0.35 -13.95 9.51
N LEU A 201 0.05 -13.30 10.65
CA LEU A 201 -1.06 -13.66 11.54
C LEU A 201 -2.21 -12.65 11.43
N ALA A 202 -3.41 -13.08 11.83
CA ALA A 202 -4.59 -12.21 11.91
C ALA A 202 -4.41 -11.03 12.89
N GLU A 203 -4.95 -9.86 12.56
CA GLU A 203 -4.76 -8.61 13.35
C GLU A 203 -5.18 -8.77 14.82
N ASN A 204 -6.14 -9.63 15.09
CA ASN A 204 -6.70 -9.90 16.42
C ASN A 204 -6.08 -11.11 17.12
N ASP A 205 -5.12 -11.81 16.48
CA ASP A 205 -4.45 -13.00 17.01
C ASP A 205 -2.92 -12.98 16.77
N ASP A 206 -2.34 -11.80 16.60
CA ASP A 206 -0.89 -11.63 16.39
C ASP A 206 -0.10 -11.42 17.70
N GLY A 207 -0.76 -11.54 18.85
CA GLY A 207 -0.14 -11.36 20.17
C GLY A 207 1.01 -12.34 20.44
N GLY A 208 0.94 -13.54 19.86
CA GLY A 208 1.99 -14.56 19.95
C GLY A 208 3.31 -14.18 19.27
N LEU A 209 3.32 -13.12 18.43
CA LEU A 209 4.56 -12.59 17.87
C LEU A 209 5.41 -11.85 18.90
N ALA A 210 4.83 -11.41 20.02
CA ALA A 210 5.58 -10.79 21.10
C ALA A 210 6.59 -11.79 21.68
N GLY A 211 7.88 -11.55 21.43
CA GLY A 211 8.97 -12.44 21.84
C GLY A 211 9.33 -13.53 20.83
N PHE A 212 8.58 -13.68 19.75
CA PHE A 212 9.01 -14.49 18.60
C PHE A 212 10.17 -13.78 17.89
N ARG A 213 11.28 -14.49 17.67
CA ARG A 213 12.46 -13.97 16.97
C ARG A 213 12.53 -14.60 15.59
N SER A 214 11.89 -13.95 14.63
CA SER A 214 11.96 -14.37 13.23
C SER A 214 13.35 -14.06 12.64
N PRO A 215 13.97 -14.98 11.88
CA PRO A 215 15.20 -14.69 11.13
C PRO A 215 14.96 -13.74 9.95
N VAL A 216 13.72 -13.61 9.48
CA VAL A 216 13.27 -12.66 8.45
C VAL A 216 12.38 -11.61 9.12
N PRO A 217 12.59 -10.29 8.90
CA PRO A 217 11.79 -9.26 9.55
C PRO A 217 10.30 -9.41 9.22
N LEU A 218 9.44 -9.13 10.20
CA LEU A 218 8.00 -9.17 10.06
C LEU A 218 7.44 -7.76 9.87
N ALA A 219 6.52 -7.60 8.91
CA ALA A 219 5.80 -6.36 8.68
C ALA A 219 4.34 -6.44 9.12
N ALA A 220 3.86 -5.43 9.84
CA ALA A 220 2.43 -5.24 10.06
C ALA A 220 1.81 -4.52 8.85
N ASP A 221 0.72 -5.05 8.31
CA ASP A 221 -0.17 -4.34 7.37
C ASP A 221 -1.55 -4.17 8.00
N GLU A 222 -2.37 -5.22 8.05
CA GLU A 222 -3.72 -5.18 8.63
C GLU A 222 -3.71 -4.75 10.10
N SER A 223 -2.68 -5.13 10.87
CA SER A 223 -2.54 -4.75 12.28
C SER A 223 -2.25 -3.26 12.51
N ILE A 224 -1.74 -2.52 11.51
CA ILE A 224 -1.41 -1.09 11.61
C ILE A 224 -2.32 -0.26 10.70
N ARG A 225 -3.13 0.61 11.30
CA ARG A 225 -3.98 1.55 10.56
C ARG A 225 -3.41 2.97 10.61
N ASP A 226 -3.77 3.71 11.64
CA ASP A 226 -3.42 5.12 11.81
C ASP A 226 -2.28 5.34 12.81
N GLY A 227 -1.63 4.29 13.32
CA GLY A 227 -0.56 4.40 14.32
C GLY A 227 -0.99 4.45 15.78
N SER A 228 -2.29 4.43 16.08
CA SER A 228 -2.79 4.46 17.47
C SER A 228 -2.26 3.32 18.35
N ASN A 229 -1.89 2.18 17.75
CA ASN A 229 -1.33 1.01 18.43
C ASN A 229 0.17 0.78 18.15
N LEU A 230 0.88 1.75 17.57
CA LEU A 230 2.25 1.58 17.07
C LEU A 230 3.24 1.08 18.12
N THR A 231 3.22 1.64 19.34
CA THR A 231 4.09 1.22 20.44
C THR A 231 3.90 -0.26 20.80
N THR A 232 2.65 -0.74 20.78
CA THR A 232 2.33 -2.15 21.04
C THR A 232 2.82 -3.03 19.90
N LEU A 233 2.67 -2.58 18.66
CA LEU A 233 3.12 -3.31 17.47
C LEU A 233 4.65 -3.38 17.36
N ALA A 234 5.38 -2.41 17.89
CA ALA A 234 6.84 -2.42 17.90
C ALA A 234 7.44 -3.61 18.70
N ALA A 235 6.65 -4.23 19.58
CA ALA A 235 7.05 -5.46 20.27
C ALA A 235 6.82 -6.74 19.44
N ARG A 236 6.09 -6.66 18.32
CA ARG A 236 5.65 -7.79 17.48
C ARG A 236 6.30 -7.76 16.09
N TYR A 237 6.51 -6.57 15.54
CA TYR A 237 6.94 -6.35 14.16
C TYR A 237 8.20 -5.49 14.10
N GLN A 238 8.98 -5.67 13.04
CA GLN A 238 10.19 -4.88 12.75
C GLN A 238 9.93 -3.85 11.66
N THR A 239 8.84 -4.02 10.90
CA THR A 239 8.45 -3.14 9.80
C THR A 239 6.96 -2.80 9.91
N VAL A 240 6.58 -1.61 9.47
CA VAL A 240 5.16 -1.24 9.29
C VAL A 240 4.89 -0.90 7.83
N ASN A 241 3.80 -1.44 7.27
CA ASN A 241 3.30 -1.09 5.95
C ASN A 241 2.34 0.09 6.06
N ILE A 242 2.81 1.28 5.68
CA ILE A 242 2.02 2.52 5.64
C ILE A 242 1.26 2.57 4.32
N LYS A 243 -0.07 2.60 4.40
CA LYS A 243 -0.99 2.80 3.26
C LYS A 243 -1.88 3.98 3.53
N LEU A 244 -2.01 4.87 2.55
CA LEU A 244 -2.75 6.13 2.70
C LEU A 244 -4.24 5.90 2.97
N ASP A 245 -4.83 4.84 2.42
CA ASP A 245 -6.22 4.45 2.72
C ASP A 245 -6.43 4.04 4.19
N LYS A 246 -5.40 3.53 4.86
CA LYS A 246 -5.46 3.16 6.29
C LYS A 246 -5.17 4.34 7.20
N THR A 247 -4.16 5.14 6.86
CA THR A 247 -3.83 6.36 7.62
C THR A 247 -4.88 7.45 7.43
N GLY A 248 -5.69 7.36 6.39
CA GLY A 248 -6.63 8.39 5.99
C GLY A 248 -5.92 9.64 5.48
N GLY A 249 -4.90 9.47 4.62
CA GLY A 249 -4.22 10.57 3.93
C GLY A 249 -2.72 10.64 4.16
N LEU A 250 -2.07 11.45 3.33
CA LEU A 250 -0.64 11.75 3.35
C LEU A 250 -0.24 12.48 4.64
N THR A 251 -1.08 13.40 5.13
CA THR A 251 -0.78 14.19 6.34
C THR A 251 -0.50 13.28 7.55
N ARG A 252 -1.40 12.32 7.82
CA ARG A 252 -1.17 11.35 8.89
C ARG A 252 -0.07 10.35 8.56
N ALA A 253 0.09 9.96 7.30
CA ALA A 253 1.12 9.01 6.88
C ALA A 253 2.55 9.53 7.12
N LEU A 254 2.80 10.82 6.88
CA LEU A 254 4.09 11.47 7.18
C LEU A 254 4.41 11.41 8.68
N ALA A 255 3.45 11.79 9.53
CA ALA A 255 3.63 11.71 10.98
C ALA A 255 3.85 10.27 11.46
N LEU A 256 3.13 9.30 10.89
CA LEU A 256 3.30 7.88 11.23
C LEU A 256 4.69 7.35 10.83
N ALA A 257 5.22 7.80 9.69
CA ALA A 257 6.57 7.45 9.26
C ALA A 257 7.63 7.95 10.26
N ASP A 258 7.50 9.19 10.74
CA ASP A 258 8.40 9.75 11.76
C ASP A 258 8.30 9.01 13.09
N GLU A 259 7.08 8.72 13.56
CA GLU A 259 6.84 7.95 14.79
C GLU A 259 7.41 6.52 14.71
N ALA A 260 7.22 5.83 13.58
CA ALA A 260 7.74 4.48 13.37
C ALA A 260 9.28 4.46 13.41
N ARG A 261 9.92 5.42 12.72
CA ARG A 261 11.38 5.57 12.75
C ARG A 261 11.91 5.91 14.13
N ALA A 262 11.21 6.75 14.90
CA ALA A 262 11.59 7.07 16.27
C ALA A 262 11.56 5.83 17.19
N LEU A 263 10.73 4.84 16.87
CA LEU A 263 10.67 3.54 17.55
C LEU A 263 11.64 2.49 16.97
N GLY A 264 12.44 2.86 15.96
CA GLY A 264 13.41 1.96 15.32
C GLY A 264 12.78 0.95 14.38
N LEU A 265 11.55 1.18 13.91
CA LEU A 265 10.88 0.34 12.92
C LEU A 265 11.32 0.74 11.51
N ASP A 266 11.50 -0.27 10.66
CA ASP A 266 11.60 -0.08 9.22
C ASP A 266 10.22 0.30 8.66
N ILE A 267 10.23 0.97 7.50
CA ILE A 267 9.00 1.36 6.80
C ILE A 267 8.90 0.60 5.49
N MET A 268 7.72 0.05 5.26
CA MET A 268 7.22 -0.29 3.93
C MET A 268 6.14 0.73 3.54
N VAL A 269 6.15 1.20 2.30
CA VAL A 269 5.08 2.04 1.76
C VAL A 269 4.31 1.20 0.77
N GLY A 270 3.06 0.89 1.09
CA GLY A 270 2.21 0.04 0.28
C GLY A 270 1.00 0.77 -0.27
N CYS A 271 0.27 0.08 -1.14
CA CYS A 271 -0.99 0.58 -1.68
C CYS A 271 -2.11 -0.45 -1.62
N MET A 272 -3.30 0.02 -1.98
CA MET A 272 -4.37 -0.82 -2.52
C MET A 272 -4.23 -0.88 -4.05
N VAL A 273 -4.91 -1.82 -4.72
CA VAL A 273 -4.94 -1.85 -6.20
C VAL A 273 -5.75 -0.64 -6.69
N ALA A 274 -5.05 0.35 -7.24
CA ALA A 274 -5.57 1.66 -7.61
C ALA A 274 -4.74 2.26 -8.75
N THR A 275 -5.08 3.48 -9.17
CA THR A 275 -4.40 4.17 -10.28
C THR A 275 -3.19 4.99 -9.81
N SER A 276 -2.47 5.59 -10.75
CA SER A 276 -1.37 6.51 -10.47
C SER A 276 -1.74 7.68 -9.57
N LEU A 277 -3.01 8.13 -9.56
CA LEU A 277 -3.46 9.23 -8.69
C LEU A 277 -3.38 8.85 -7.20
N SER A 278 -3.60 7.59 -6.85
CA SER A 278 -3.44 7.10 -5.47
C SER A 278 -1.98 6.85 -5.10
N MET A 279 -1.16 6.44 -6.07
CA MET A 279 0.26 6.17 -5.85
C MET A 279 1.09 7.45 -5.68
N ALA A 280 0.75 8.53 -6.38
CA ALA A 280 1.52 9.78 -6.42
C ALA A 280 1.79 10.39 -5.02
N PRO A 281 0.79 10.58 -4.13
CA PRO A 281 1.06 11.04 -2.77
C PRO A 281 1.85 10.01 -1.94
N ALA A 282 1.61 8.71 -2.13
CA ALA A 282 2.33 7.67 -1.40
C ALA A 282 3.83 7.64 -1.75
N LEU A 283 4.18 7.92 -3.01
CA LEU A 283 5.58 7.98 -3.48
C LEU A 283 6.42 9.01 -2.71
N LEU A 284 5.80 10.03 -2.11
CA LEU A 284 6.52 11.01 -1.27
C LEU A 284 7.14 10.37 0.00
N LEU A 285 6.62 9.23 0.44
CA LEU A 285 7.16 8.47 1.58
C LEU A 285 8.32 7.53 1.17
N ALA A 286 8.55 7.30 -0.12
CA ALA A 286 9.44 6.24 -0.60
C ALA A 286 10.90 6.41 -0.13
N ARG A 287 11.39 7.64 0.03
CA ARG A 287 12.74 7.90 0.58
C ARG A 287 12.91 7.46 2.03
N HIS A 288 11.82 7.35 2.77
CA HIS A 288 11.81 6.89 4.15
C HIS A 288 11.60 5.38 4.26
N ALA A 289 11.29 4.71 3.13
CA ALA A 289 10.91 3.32 3.07
C ALA A 289 12.09 2.41 2.70
N ARG A 290 12.16 1.26 3.37
CA ARG A 290 13.05 0.14 2.99
C ARG A 290 12.46 -0.66 1.84
N PHE A 291 11.12 -0.74 1.78
CA PHE A 291 10.36 -1.43 0.74
C PHE A 291 9.25 -0.51 0.22
N VAL A 292 9.02 -0.54 -1.09
CA VAL A 292 7.93 0.21 -1.74
C VAL A 292 7.11 -0.80 -2.54
N ASP A 293 5.80 -0.77 -2.35
CA ASP A 293 4.79 -1.62 -2.98
C ASP A 293 3.67 -0.73 -3.51
N LEU A 294 3.99 -0.01 -4.59
CA LEU A 294 3.13 0.96 -5.26
C LEU A 294 2.84 0.49 -6.70
N ASP A 295 2.48 -0.77 -6.83
CA ASP A 295 2.34 -1.49 -8.10
C ASP A 295 0.92 -1.47 -8.67
N GLY A 296 -0.03 -0.81 -7.98
CA GLY A 296 -1.44 -0.73 -8.36
C GLY A 296 -1.65 -0.51 -9.86
N PRO A 297 -1.07 0.54 -10.47
CA PRO A 297 -1.15 0.81 -11.91
C PRO A 297 -0.67 -0.32 -12.81
N GLU A 298 0.41 -1.02 -12.44
CA GLU A 298 0.96 -2.12 -13.24
C GLU A 298 0.08 -3.38 -13.20
N LEU A 299 -0.84 -3.46 -12.23
CA LEU A 299 -1.83 -4.53 -12.13
C LEU A 299 -3.10 -4.21 -12.95
N LEU A 300 -3.36 -2.94 -13.25
CA LEU A 300 -4.51 -2.53 -14.05
C LEU A 300 -4.33 -2.86 -15.54
N ALA A 301 -5.44 -2.99 -16.26
CA ALA A 301 -5.41 -3.12 -17.71
C ALA A 301 -4.99 -1.82 -18.40
N ASP A 302 -5.39 -0.68 -17.82
CA ASP A 302 -5.06 0.68 -18.23
C ASP A 302 -4.94 1.56 -16.96
N ASP A 303 -4.20 2.65 -17.06
CA ASP A 303 -4.02 3.64 -15.99
C ASP A 303 -4.40 5.06 -16.45
N ARG A 304 -4.33 6.04 -15.55
CA ARG A 304 -4.61 7.45 -15.85
C ARG A 304 -3.60 8.04 -16.83
N GLU A 305 -4.08 9.01 -17.62
CA GLU A 305 -3.25 9.86 -18.47
C GLU A 305 -3.43 11.34 -18.07
N PRO A 306 -2.36 12.05 -17.64
CA PRO A 306 -1.03 11.51 -17.34
C PRO A 306 -1.06 10.57 -16.11
N GLY A 307 -0.12 9.62 -16.09
CA GLY A 307 0.13 8.69 -14.99
C GLY A 307 1.59 8.74 -14.54
N LEU A 308 1.92 8.03 -13.47
CA LEU A 308 3.30 7.82 -13.04
C LEU A 308 4.05 6.93 -14.05
N GLU A 309 5.36 7.09 -14.12
CA GLU A 309 6.20 6.30 -15.02
C GLU A 309 6.72 5.05 -14.34
N TYR A 310 6.42 3.89 -14.93
CA TYR A 310 6.93 2.58 -14.51
C TYR A 310 7.88 2.03 -15.57
N ASN A 311 9.13 1.78 -15.18
CA ASN A 311 10.16 1.23 -16.06
C ASN A 311 10.94 0.12 -15.35
N ASP A 312 10.69 -1.13 -15.74
CA ASP A 312 11.36 -2.33 -15.20
C ASP A 312 11.40 -2.39 -13.66
N GLY A 313 10.29 -2.01 -12.99
CA GLY A 313 10.17 -1.98 -11.53
C GLY A 313 10.73 -0.72 -10.85
N ARG A 314 11.14 0.29 -11.63
CA ARG A 314 11.41 1.64 -11.14
C ARG A 314 10.19 2.53 -11.37
N LEU A 315 9.73 3.16 -10.30
CA LEU A 315 8.62 4.08 -10.26
C LEU A 315 9.15 5.51 -10.16
N SER A 316 8.78 6.37 -11.11
CA SER A 316 9.22 7.76 -11.18
C SER A 316 8.03 8.73 -11.10
N PHE A 317 8.26 9.89 -10.50
CA PHE A 317 7.23 10.92 -10.38
C PHE A 317 7.04 11.65 -11.72
N THR A 318 5.79 11.79 -12.17
CA THR A 318 5.44 12.51 -13.41
C THR A 318 4.72 13.81 -13.07
N ALA A 319 5.21 14.93 -13.60
CA ALA A 319 4.57 16.22 -13.41
C ALA A 319 3.15 16.22 -13.99
N GLY A 320 2.20 16.83 -13.28
CA GLY A 320 0.80 16.95 -13.73
C GLY A 320 -0.11 15.78 -13.35
N VAL A 321 0.40 14.72 -12.72
CA VAL A 321 -0.44 13.64 -12.15
C VAL A 321 -1.16 14.12 -10.89
N TRP A 322 -0.41 14.68 -9.95
CA TRP A 322 -0.88 15.13 -8.64
C TRP A 322 0.22 15.97 -7.95
N GLY A 323 -0.15 17.02 -7.21
CA GLY A 323 0.77 17.82 -6.39
C GLY A 323 1.84 18.54 -7.20
#